data_AF-A0A1B5Z8G6-F1
#
_entry.id   AF-A0A1B5Z8G6-F1
#
_cell.length_a   1.000
_cell.length_b   1.000
_cell.length_c   1.000
_cell.angle_alpha   90.00
_cell.angle_beta   90.00
_cell.angle_gamma   90.00
#
_symmetry.space_group_name_H-M   'P 1'
#
loop_
_entity.id
_entity.type
_entity.pdbx_description
1 polymer ?
#
loop_
_entity_poly.entity_id
_entity_poly.type
_entity_poly.pdbx_seq_one_letter_code
_entity_poly.pdbx_strand_id
1 'polypeptide(L)'
;MVHCGFYSADGGFRISDEDKSFMQGCKVVVSTCAFGGGDDLYQPIGMSEASLKKVCYVAFWDEITLKAQELVGRRVEDDGFVGKWRVVVVRDLPFSDQRLNGKIPKMLSHRLFPQSEYSIWVDSKSQFRRDPLGVLEALLWRTNSVLAISEHGARSSVYDEAKAVVKKNKAKPEEVEVQLNQYKKDGLPEDKRFNGKKALCEASVIVRKHTPLTNLLMCVWFNEVVRFTSRDQLSFPYVLWQLKAFKNINMFPVCTRKDLVNSMGHI
;
A
#
# COMPACT_ATOMS: atom_id res chain seq x y z
N MET A 1 11.45 -20.59 1.17
CA MET A 1 10.22 -19.81 0.91
C MET A 1 10.17 -18.69 1.94
N VAL A 2 10.05 -17.42 1.54
CA VAL A 2 9.97 -16.31 2.52
C VAL A 2 8.58 -16.34 3.13
N HIS A 3 8.49 -16.58 4.44
CA HIS A 3 7.25 -16.47 5.19
C HIS A 3 6.95 -14.98 5.41
N CYS A 4 6.15 -14.41 4.51
CA CYS A 4 5.40 -13.20 4.79
C CYS A 4 4.37 -13.65 5.84
N GLY A 5 4.29 -13.01 7.00
CA GLY A 5 3.45 -13.40 8.15
C GLY A 5 1.94 -13.32 7.89
N PHE A 6 1.54 -13.42 6.62
CA PHE A 6 0.22 -13.43 6.09
C PHE A 6 0.06 -14.66 5.19
N TYR A 7 -0.89 -15.51 5.58
CA TYR A 7 -1.37 -16.68 4.87
C TYR A 7 -0.49 -17.94 4.92
N SER A 8 -0.85 -18.87 5.82
CA SER A 8 -0.84 -20.32 5.54
C SER A 8 -2.12 -20.69 4.78
N ALA A 9 -2.22 -21.91 4.26
CA ALA A 9 -3.36 -22.40 3.46
C ALA A 9 -4.76 -22.16 4.08
N ASP A 10 -4.82 -21.87 5.40
CA ASP A 10 -6.04 -21.64 6.19
C ASP A 10 -6.08 -20.25 6.90
N GLY A 11 -5.13 -19.34 6.64
CA GLY A 11 -4.75 -18.29 7.61
C GLY A 11 -4.63 -16.84 7.12
N GLY A 12 -5.65 -16.33 6.45
CA GLY A 12 -5.82 -14.89 6.14
C GLY A 12 -7.21 -14.66 5.58
N PHE A 13 -7.56 -13.41 5.24
CA PHE A 13 -8.94 -13.12 4.88
C PHE A 13 -9.38 -13.91 3.65
N ARG A 14 -10.58 -14.48 3.71
CA ARG A 14 -11.18 -15.29 2.64
C ARG A 14 -11.64 -14.39 1.50
N ILE A 15 -11.33 -14.83 0.29
CA ILE A 15 -11.75 -14.24 -0.98
C ILE A 15 -12.55 -15.31 -1.73
N SER A 16 -13.58 -14.90 -2.49
CA SER A 16 -14.36 -15.82 -3.32
C SER A 16 -13.49 -16.46 -4.41
N ASP A 17 -13.83 -17.66 -4.88
CA ASP A 17 -13.04 -18.30 -5.94
C ASP A 17 -13.16 -17.56 -7.29
N GLU A 18 -14.29 -16.88 -7.52
CA GLU A 18 -14.47 -15.99 -8.66
C GLU A 18 -13.49 -14.81 -8.62
N ASP A 19 -13.39 -14.13 -7.48
CA ASP A 19 -12.45 -13.02 -7.31
C ASP A 19 -10.99 -13.50 -7.37
N LYS A 20 -10.67 -14.67 -6.80
CA LYS A 20 -9.33 -15.27 -6.93
C LYS A 20 -9.00 -15.50 -8.41
N SER A 21 -9.94 -16.04 -9.19
CA SER A 21 -9.76 -16.28 -10.62
C SER A 21 -9.53 -14.98 -11.39
N PHE A 22 -10.34 -13.94 -11.11
CA PHE A 22 -10.15 -12.60 -11.67
C PHE A 22 -8.76 -12.03 -11.35
N MET A 23 -8.37 -12.08 -10.07
CA MET A 23 -7.09 -11.57 -9.58
C MET A 23 -5.88 -12.33 -10.14
N GLN A 24 -6.02 -13.63 -10.42
CA GLN A 24 -5.01 -14.43 -11.12
C GLN A 24 -4.83 -14.02 -12.59
N GLY A 25 -5.85 -13.46 -13.23
CA GLY A 25 -5.77 -12.96 -14.61
C GLY A 25 -5.02 -11.63 -14.76
N CYS A 26 -4.82 -10.89 -13.66
CA CYS A 26 -4.29 -9.54 -13.70
C CYS A 26 -2.77 -9.50 -13.92
N LYS A 27 -2.33 -8.91 -15.04
CA LYS A 27 -0.89 -8.64 -15.32
C LYS A 27 -0.40 -7.32 -14.73
N VAL A 28 -1.24 -6.30 -14.78
CA VAL A 28 -1.01 -5.01 -14.13
C VAL A 28 -2.23 -4.70 -13.28
N VAL A 29 -2.01 -4.26 -12.04
CA VAL A 29 -3.12 -3.95 -11.13
C VAL A 29 -2.94 -2.59 -10.45
N VAL A 30 -4.00 -1.80 -10.45
CA VAL A 30 -4.18 -0.68 -9.52
C VAL A 30 -5.08 -1.18 -8.41
N SER A 31 -4.67 -1.03 -7.15
CA SER A 31 -5.43 -1.53 -6.02
C SER A 31 -5.57 -0.52 -4.89
N THR A 32 -6.71 -0.56 -4.22
CA THR A 32 -7.01 0.20 -3.00
C THR A 32 -7.77 -0.67 -2.00
N CYS A 33 -7.91 -0.23 -0.75
CA CYS A 33 -8.79 -0.90 0.21
C CYS A 33 -9.48 0.09 1.14
N ALA A 34 -10.70 -0.24 1.54
CA ALA A 34 -11.41 0.41 2.63
C ALA A 34 -12.03 -0.68 3.50
N PHE A 35 -11.67 -0.70 4.79
CA PHE A 35 -12.20 -1.63 5.78
C PHE A 35 -12.81 -0.83 6.94
N GLY A 36 -13.94 -1.30 7.47
CA GLY A 36 -14.70 -0.60 8.52
C GLY A 36 -15.59 0.56 8.03
N GLY A 37 -15.77 0.74 6.72
CA GLY A 37 -16.76 1.67 6.14
C GLY A 37 -16.41 3.16 6.16
N GLY A 38 -15.19 3.53 6.55
CA GLY A 38 -14.82 4.93 6.80
C GLY A 38 -14.45 5.77 5.57
N ASP A 39 -14.16 5.16 4.42
CA ASP A 39 -13.68 5.86 3.23
C ASP A 39 -14.57 5.60 2.00
N ASP A 40 -14.74 6.63 1.18
CA ASP A 40 -15.42 6.57 -0.10
C ASP A 40 -14.56 5.96 -1.21
N LEU A 41 -15.18 5.25 -2.15
CA LEU A 41 -14.50 4.71 -3.32
C LEU A 41 -14.54 5.68 -4.50
N TYR A 42 -13.50 6.50 -4.62
CA TYR A 42 -13.37 7.44 -5.74
C TYR A 42 -12.97 6.74 -7.04
N GLN A 43 -13.66 7.06 -8.13
CA GLN A 43 -13.39 6.49 -9.45
C GLN A 43 -12.05 7.00 -10.01
N PRO A 44 -11.21 6.13 -10.63
CA PRO A 44 -10.01 6.55 -11.33
C PRO A 44 -10.40 7.42 -12.53
N ILE A 45 -9.65 8.51 -12.72
CA ILE A 45 -9.86 9.49 -13.80
C ILE A 45 -8.60 9.63 -14.66
N GLY A 46 -8.78 9.93 -15.95
CA GLY A 46 -7.66 10.09 -16.88
C GLY A 46 -7.00 8.78 -17.31
N MET A 47 -7.75 7.67 -17.30
CA MET A 47 -7.31 6.39 -17.85
C MET A 47 -7.49 6.38 -19.37
N SER A 48 -6.48 5.94 -20.12
CA SER A 48 -6.62 5.67 -21.54
C SER A 48 -7.45 4.40 -21.81
N GLU A 49 -8.01 4.26 -23.00
CA GLU A 49 -8.70 3.03 -23.42
C GLU A 49 -7.79 1.80 -23.34
N ALA A 50 -6.50 1.97 -23.67
CA ALA A 50 -5.52 0.89 -23.58
C ALA A 50 -5.34 0.42 -22.13
N SER A 51 -5.26 1.35 -21.17
CA SER A 51 -5.17 1.02 -19.75
C SER A 51 -6.44 0.38 -19.22
N LEU A 52 -7.62 0.83 -19.64
CA LEU A 52 -8.90 0.20 -19.26
C LEU A 52 -9.00 -1.26 -19.71
N LYS A 53 -8.34 -1.64 -20.81
CA LYS A 53 -8.32 -3.02 -21.32
C LYS A 53 -7.21 -3.89 -20.71
N LYS A 54 -6.10 -3.28 -20.26
CA LYS A 54 -4.88 -4.01 -19.85
C LYS A 54 -4.63 -4.02 -18.35
N VAL A 55 -5.27 -3.13 -17.60
CA VAL A 55 -5.03 -2.93 -16.17
C VAL A 55 -6.27 -3.30 -15.39
N CYS A 56 -6.11 -4.18 -14.40
CA CYS A 56 -7.15 -4.44 -13.42
C CYS A 56 -7.21 -3.31 -12.40
N TYR A 57 -8.41 -2.88 -12.03
CA TYR A 57 -8.62 -1.94 -10.92
C TYR A 57 -9.38 -2.71 -9.84
N VAL A 58 -8.77 -2.90 -8.68
CA VAL A 58 -9.33 -3.73 -7.60
C VAL A 58 -9.48 -2.94 -6.30
N ALA A 59 -10.69 -2.94 -5.74
CA ALA A 59 -10.98 -2.35 -4.45
C ALA A 59 -11.31 -3.46 -3.44
N PHE A 60 -10.53 -3.56 -2.36
CA PHE A 60 -10.80 -4.53 -1.29
C PHE A 60 -11.72 -3.91 -0.23
N TRP A 61 -12.85 -4.55 0.03
CA TRP A 61 -13.83 -4.16 1.05
C TRP A 61 -14.07 -5.29 2.03
N ASP A 62 -14.48 -4.96 3.25
CA ASP A 62 -15.07 -5.91 4.20
C ASP A 62 -16.61 -5.80 4.14
N GLU A 63 -17.30 -6.73 4.81
CA GLU A 63 -18.78 -6.74 4.82
C GLU A 63 -19.38 -5.48 5.45
N ILE A 64 -18.66 -4.83 6.36
CA ILE A 64 -19.06 -3.55 6.96
C ILE A 64 -19.03 -2.44 5.91
N THR A 65 -17.93 -2.35 5.15
CA THR A 65 -17.77 -1.35 4.08
C THR A 65 -18.78 -1.57 2.96
N LEU A 66 -19.03 -2.82 2.56
CA LEU A 66 -20.05 -3.14 1.57
C LEU A 66 -21.42 -2.56 1.98
N LYS A 67 -21.89 -2.87 3.19
CA LYS A 67 -23.17 -2.37 3.71
C LYS A 67 -23.19 -0.84 3.81
N ALA A 68 -22.11 -0.23 4.29
CA ALA A 68 -22.02 1.23 4.41
C ALA A 68 -22.11 1.92 3.03
N GLN A 69 -21.47 1.37 2.01
CA GLN A 69 -21.48 1.91 0.64
C GLN A 69 -22.86 1.73 -0.03
N GLU A 70 -23.53 0.59 0.20
CA GLU A 70 -24.90 0.35 -0.28
C GLU A 70 -25.90 1.36 0.29
N LEU A 71 -25.76 1.74 1.56
CA LEU A 71 -26.62 2.73 2.23
C LEU A 71 -26.51 4.13 1.62
N VAL A 72 -25.34 4.50 1.09
CA VAL A 72 -25.12 5.78 0.39
C VAL A 72 -25.33 5.65 -1.13
N GLY A 73 -25.95 4.56 -1.59
CA GLY A 73 -26.33 4.34 -2.98
C GLY A 73 -25.22 3.83 -3.89
N ARG A 74 -24.06 3.47 -3.35
CA ARG A 74 -22.97 2.84 -4.11
C ARG A 74 -23.07 1.33 -4.01
N ARG A 75 -23.81 0.74 -4.95
CA ARG A 75 -24.02 -0.70 -5.03
C ARG A 75 -23.02 -1.34 -5.98
N VAL A 76 -22.56 -2.52 -5.61
CA VAL A 76 -21.80 -3.39 -6.50
C VAL A 76 -22.78 -3.94 -7.55
N GLU A 77 -22.45 -3.77 -8.82
CA GLU A 77 -23.23 -4.26 -9.96
C GLU A 77 -23.16 -5.80 -10.04
N ASP A 78 -24.03 -6.41 -10.85
CA ASP A 78 -24.12 -7.88 -10.98
C ASP A 78 -22.82 -8.50 -11.50
N ASP A 79 -22.00 -7.73 -12.21
CA ASP A 79 -20.67 -8.12 -12.69
C ASP A 79 -19.56 -7.95 -11.63
N GLY A 80 -19.91 -7.54 -10.41
CA GLY A 80 -18.99 -7.30 -9.29
C GLY A 80 -18.24 -5.97 -9.33
N PHE A 81 -18.63 -5.03 -10.20
CA PHE A 81 -17.95 -3.73 -10.33
C PHE A 81 -18.71 -2.59 -9.66
N VAL A 82 -17.95 -1.56 -9.29
CA VAL A 82 -18.45 -0.20 -9.02
C VAL A 82 -17.68 0.74 -9.93
N GLY A 83 -18.28 1.12 -11.05
CA GLY A 83 -17.59 1.85 -12.12
C GLY A 83 -16.39 1.06 -12.64
N LYS A 84 -15.17 1.59 -12.49
CA LYS A 84 -13.95 0.89 -12.97
C LYS A 84 -13.44 -0.19 -12.00
N TRP A 85 -13.84 -0.13 -10.74
CA TRP A 85 -13.29 -0.98 -9.69
C TRP A 85 -14.00 -2.33 -9.63
N ARG A 86 -13.30 -3.45 -9.79
CA ARG A 86 -13.77 -4.76 -9.31
C ARG A 86 -13.72 -4.72 -7.78
N VAL A 87 -14.88 -4.89 -7.13
CA VAL A 87 -14.96 -4.93 -5.68
C VAL A 87 -14.71 -6.36 -5.21
N VAL A 88 -13.67 -6.56 -4.43
CA VAL A 88 -13.34 -7.84 -3.79
C VAL A 88 -13.73 -7.75 -2.33
N VAL A 89 -14.80 -8.44 -1.95
CA VAL A 89 -15.29 -8.48 -0.57
C VAL A 89 -14.56 -9.59 0.19
N VAL A 90 -13.84 -9.20 1.22
CA VAL A 90 -13.03 -10.10 2.04
C VAL A 90 -13.76 -10.44 3.35
N ARG A 91 -13.57 -11.68 3.82
CA ARG A 91 -14.14 -12.18 5.09
C ARG A 91 -13.05 -12.69 6.02
N ASP A 92 -13.35 -12.83 7.30
CA ASP A 92 -12.41 -13.35 8.32
C ASP A 92 -11.10 -12.56 8.37
N LEU A 93 -11.24 -11.24 8.59
CA LEU A 93 -10.10 -10.36 8.77
C LEU A 93 -9.23 -10.84 9.95
N PRO A 94 -7.91 -10.98 9.77
CA PRO A 94 -7.04 -11.59 10.77
C PRO A 94 -6.71 -10.67 11.95
N PHE A 95 -6.91 -9.36 11.80
CA PHE A 95 -6.62 -8.38 12.85
C PHE A 95 -7.89 -7.62 13.26
N SER A 96 -7.97 -7.22 14.52
CA SER A 96 -9.01 -6.31 15.00
C SER A 96 -8.82 -4.88 14.48
N ASP A 97 -7.57 -4.45 14.21
CA ASP A 97 -7.26 -3.16 13.63
C ASP A 97 -7.44 -3.16 12.10
N GLN A 98 -8.41 -2.39 11.62
CA GLN A 98 -8.71 -2.26 10.19
C GLN A 98 -7.59 -1.63 9.37
N ARG A 99 -6.80 -0.73 9.96
CA ARG A 99 -5.61 -0.17 9.31
C ARG A 99 -4.55 -1.24 9.11
N LEU A 100 -4.41 -2.18 10.04
CA LEU A 100 -3.48 -3.30 9.91
C LEU A 100 -3.97 -4.30 8.86
N ASN A 101 -5.29 -4.60 8.82
CA ASN A 101 -5.88 -5.39 7.74
C ASN A 101 -5.60 -4.77 6.36
N GLY A 102 -5.69 -3.44 6.24
CA GLY A 102 -5.39 -2.73 4.98
C GLY A 102 -3.93 -2.84 4.52
N LYS A 103 -3.00 -3.26 5.39
CA LYS A 103 -1.60 -3.48 5.02
C LYS A 103 -1.42 -4.73 4.15
N ILE A 104 -2.35 -5.66 4.23
CA ILE A 104 -2.34 -6.88 3.43
C ILE A 104 -2.45 -6.55 1.93
N PRO A 105 -3.52 -5.93 1.42
CA PRO A 105 -3.59 -5.57 0.01
C PRO A 105 -2.55 -4.53 -0.39
N LYS A 106 -2.13 -3.67 0.57
CA LYS A 106 -1.07 -2.68 0.34
C LYS A 106 0.29 -3.27 0.09
N MET A 107 0.74 -4.23 0.90
CA MET A 107 2.12 -4.74 0.88
C MET A 107 2.21 -6.08 0.14
N LEU A 108 1.18 -6.92 0.24
CA LEU A 108 1.21 -8.29 -0.22
C LEU A 108 0.46 -8.50 -1.54
N SER A 109 0.41 -7.48 -2.41
CA SER A 109 -0.18 -7.64 -3.75
C SER A 109 0.46 -8.76 -4.55
N HIS A 110 1.74 -9.05 -4.36
CA HIS A 110 2.43 -10.16 -5.02
C HIS A 110 1.94 -11.56 -4.57
N ARG A 111 1.19 -11.65 -3.47
CA ARG A 111 0.52 -12.88 -3.01
C ARG A 111 -0.92 -12.91 -3.53
N LEU A 112 -1.60 -11.78 -3.48
CA LEU A 112 -2.98 -11.62 -3.93
C LEU A 112 -3.12 -11.73 -5.47
N PHE A 113 -2.14 -11.22 -6.21
CA PHE A 113 -2.10 -11.20 -7.67
C PHE A 113 -0.86 -11.98 -8.16
N PRO A 114 -0.87 -13.32 -8.06
CA PRO A 114 0.32 -14.15 -8.23
C PRO A 114 0.92 -14.09 -9.65
N GLN A 115 0.12 -13.70 -10.65
CA GLN A 115 0.53 -13.58 -12.05
C GLN A 115 0.82 -12.13 -12.48
N SER A 116 0.69 -11.17 -11.57
CA SER A 116 0.94 -9.76 -11.88
C SER A 116 2.42 -9.46 -11.94
N GLU A 117 2.80 -8.66 -12.94
CA GLU A 117 4.18 -8.18 -13.11
C GLU A 117 4.36 -6.81 -12.45
N TYR A 118 3.29 -6.01 -12.40
CA TYR A 118 3.30 -4.66 -11.85
C TYR A 118 2.06 -4.41 -11.01
N SER A 119 2.22 -3.63 -9.93
CA SER A 119 1.09 -3.11 -9.18
C SER A 119 1.29 -1.67 -8.72
N ILE A 120 0.16 -0.98 -8.57
CA ILE A 120 0.06 0.38 -8.06
C ILE A 120 -0.90 0.36 -6.88
N TRP A 121 -0.38 0.59 -5.68
CA TRP A 121 -1.19 0.84 -4.50
C TRP A 121 -1.61 2.31 -4.46
N VAL A 122 -2.87 2.57 -4.12
CA VAL A 122 -3.40 3.91 -3.83
C VAL A 122 -4.22 3.83 -2.53
N ASP A 123 -3.88 4.62 -1.52
CA ASP A 123 -4.69 4.71 -0.30
C ASP A 123 -6.14 5.15 -0.64
N SER A 124 -7.14 4.59 0.03
CA SER A 124 -8.59 4.85 -0.16
C SER A 124 -8.98 6.33 -0.13
N LYS A 125 -8.32 7.12 0.72
CA LYS A 125 -8.51 8.58 0.83
C LYS A 125 -8.03 9.39 -0.39
N SER A 126 -7.60 8.73 -1.46
CA SER A 126 -7.00 9.36 -2.63
C SER A 126 -7.65 8.88 -3.92
N GLN A 127 -8.01 9.83 -4.79
CA GLN A 127 -8.49 9.51 -6.13
C GLN A 127 -7.32 9.43 -7.09
N PHE A 128 -7.14 8.27 -7.75
CA PHE A 128 -6.10 8.09 -8.76
C PHE A 128 -6.44 8.83 -10.07
N ARG A 129 -5.53 9.68 -10.55
CA ARG A 129 -5.82 10.64 -11.64
C ARG A 129 -4.79 10.66 -12.79
N ARG A 130 -4.02 9.59 -12.93
CA ARG A 130 -2.99 9.44 -13.98
C ARG A 130 -3.04 8.05 -14.57
N ASP A 131 -2.88 7.95 -15.89
CA ASP A 131 -2.88 6.67 -16.59
C ASP A 131 -1.81 5.71 -16.01
N PRO A 132 -2.18 4.49 -15.59
CA PRO A 132 -1.29 3.58 -14.88
C PRO A 132 -0.09 3.14 -15.72
N LEU A 133 -0.25 2.95 -17.03
CA LEU A 133 0.88 2.58 -17.89
C LEU A 133 1.88 3.73 -18.00
N GLY A 134 1.40 4.97 -18.12
CA GLY A 134 2.25 6.16 -18.05
C GLY A 134 2.95 6.33 -16.69
N VAL A 135 2.27 5.97 -15.59
CA VAL A 135 2.87 5.97 -14.25
C VAL A 135 3.99 4.93 -14.14
N LEU A 136 3.79 3.72 -14.66
CA LEU A 136 4.83 2.69 -14.71
C LEU A 136 6.03 3.14 -15.55
N GLU A 137 5.78 3.73 -16.71
CA GLU A 137 6.82 4.27 -17.57
C GLU A 137 7.66 5.33 -16.85
N ALA A 138 7.00 6.34 -16.28
CA ALA A 138 7.67 7.48 -15.67
C ALA A 138 8.42 7.12 -14.38
N LEU A 139 7.87 6.23 -13.54
CA LEU A 139 8.39 5.99 -12.19
C LEU A 139 9.21 4.72 -12.04
N LEU A 140 9.07 3.76 -12.96
CA LEU A 140 9.84 2.51 -12.96
C LEU A 140 10.74 2.40 -14.18
N TRP A 141 10.19 2.43 -15.40
CA TRP A 141 10.95 2.05 -16.59
C TRP A 141 12.03 3.07 -16.95
N ARG A 142 11.66 4.37 -17.03
CA ARG A 142 12.62 5.44 -17.35
C ARG A 142 13.69 5.65 -16.28
N THR A 143 13.39 5.30 -15.03
CA THR A 143 14.32 5.43 -13.90
C THR A 143 15.04 4.12 -13.57
N ASN A 144 14.87 3.07 -14.38
CA ASN A 144 15.39 1.73 -14.14
C ASN A 144 15.17 1.25 -12.69
N SER A 145 13.97 1.52 -12.16
CA SER A 145 13.57 1.24 -10.78
C SER A 145 12.56 0.10 -10.72
N VAL A 146 12.59 -0.66 -9.63
CA VAL A 146 11.66 -1.78 -9.37
C VAL A 146 10.60 -1.43 -8.33
N LEU A 147 10.82 -0.35 -7.58
CA LEU A 147 9.88 0.21 -6.61
C LEU A 147 9.95 1.73 -6.72
N ALA A 148 8.80 2.39 -6.72
CA ALA A 148 8.71 3.83 -6.58
C ALA A 148 7.71 4.17 -5.49
N ILE A 149 8.11 5.06 -4.60
CA ILE A 149 7.31 5.46 -3.44
C ILE A 149 7.60 6.92 -3.12
N SER A 150 6.56 7.66 -2.71
CA SER A 150 6.68 9.08 -2.45
C SER A 150 7.46 9.37 -1.18
N GLU A 151 8.33 10.37 -1.23
CA GLU A 151 8.99 10.95 -0.06
C GLU A 151 7.98 11.54 0.92
N HIS A 152 8.32 11.47 2.21
CA HIS A 152 7.56 12.13 3.26
C HIS A 152 7.84 13.65 3.26
N GLY A 153 6.78 14.44 3.29
CA GLY A 153 6.87 15.87 2.98
C GLY A 153 7.47 16.76 4.08
N ALA A 154 7.46 16.32 5.34
CA ALA A 154 7.84 17.18 6.46
C ALA A 154 9.16 16.76 7.14
N ARG A 155 9.25 15.51 7.57
CA ARG A 155 10.35 14.97 8.38
C ARG A 155 11.27 14.09 7.55
N SER A 156 12.51 13.91 8.01
CA SER A 156 13.55 13.11 7.34
C SER A 156 14.06 11.96 8.22
N SER A 157 13.83 12.01 9.53
CA SER A 157 14.28 11.00 10.50
C SER A 157 13.10 10.17 11.03
N VAL A 158 13.33 8.87 11.24
CA VAL A 158 12.39 7.97 11.92
C VAL A 158 12.15 8.43 13.37
N TYR A 159 13.17 8.95 14.04
CA TYR A 159 13.05 9.39 15.43
C TYR A 159 12.21 10.66 15.57
N ASP A 160 12.36 11.61 14.64
CA ASP A 160 11.50 12.81 14.62
C ASP A 160 10.08 12.48 14.16
N GLU A 161 9.93 11.53 13.24
CA GLU A 161 8.60 11.01 12.89
C GLU A 161 7.91 10.40 14.09
N ALA A 162 8.61 9.59 14.87
CA ALA A 162 8.04 8.95 16.05
C ALA A 162 7.52 9.96 17.08
N LYS A 163 8.28 11.03 17.35
CA LYS A 163 7.81 12.16 18.18
C LYS A 163 6.52 12.76 17.62
N ALA A 164 6.42 12.93 16.30
CA ALA A 164 5.23 13.48 15.65
C ALA A 164 4.05 12.50 15.65
N VAL A 165 4.29 11.19 15.53
CA VAL A 165 3.27 10.14 15.62
C VAL A 165 2.63 10.16 17.02
N VAL A 166 3.45 10.21 18.07
CA VAL A 166 2.98 10.29 19.46
C VAL A 166 2.23 11.59 19.70
N LYS A 167 2.82 12.75 19.33
CA LYS A 167 2.18 14.06 19.51
C LYS A 167 0.82 14.18 18.80
N LYS A 168 0.62 13.47 17.69
CA LYS A 168 -0.63 13.46 16.92
C LYS A 168 -1.59 12.33 17.33
N ASN A 169 -1.32 11.63 18.43
CA ASN A 169 -2.12 10.49 18.92
C ASN A 169 -2.36 9.43 17.84
N LYS A 170 -1.35 9.20 16.99
CA LYS A 170 -1.43 8.24 15.88
C LYS A 170 -1.02 6.82 16.31
N ALA A 171 -0.29 6.67 17.38
CA ALA A 171 -0.01 5.38 18.00
C ALA A 171 0.22 5.62 19.49
N LYS A 172 0.10 4.57 20.30
CA LYS A 172 0.34 4.72 21.74
C LYS A 172 1.81 5.02 21.99
N PRO A 173 2.14 5.93 22.93
CA PRO A 173 3.53 6.24 23.27
C PRO A 173 4.37 4.99 23.55
N GLU A 174 3.82 4.02 24.28
CA GLU A 174 4.51 2.81 24.72
C GLU A 174 4.84 1.89 23.53
N GLU A 175 3.93 1.74 22.57
CA GLU A 175 4.14 0.94 21.36
C GLU A 175 5.24 1.55 20.48
N VAL A 176 5.25 2.89 20.35
CA VAL A 176 6.27 3.61 19.60
C VAL A 176 7.63 3.52 20.29
N GLU A 177 7.67 3.62 21.62
CA GLU A 177 8.89 3.51 22.40
C GLU A 177 9.54 2.13 22.24
N VAL A 178 8.76 1.04 22.35
CA VAL A 178 9.24 -0.33 22.14
C VAL A 178 9.88 -0.49 20.75
N GLN A 179 9.21 0.02 19.71
CA GLN A 179 9.72 -0.01 18.33
C GLN A 179 11.05 0.77 18.18
N LEU A 180 11.10 2.00 18.70
CA LEU A 180 12.31 2.83 18.60
C LEU A 180 13.48 2.29 19.43
N ASN A 181 13.22 1.72 20.60
CA ASN A 181 14.27 1.13 21.42
C ASN A 181 14.92 -0.07 20.71
N GLN A 182 14.12 -0.89 20.02
CA GLN A 182 14.65 -1.93 19.14
C GLN A 182 15.50 -1.33 18.01
N TYR A 183 15.01 -0.29 17.32
CA TYR A 183 15.74 0.32 16.21
C TYR A 183 17.06 0.95 16.64
N LYS A 184 17.10 1.59 17.81
CA LYS A 184 18.34 2.10 18.41
C LYS A 184 19.31 0.98 18.75
N LYS A 185 18.82 -0.11 19.35
CA LYS A 185 19.63 -1.28 19.68
C LYS A 185 20.25 -1.93 18.45
N ASP A 186 19.51 -1.97 17.35
CA ASP A 186 20.00 -2.51 16.08
C ASP A 186 21.00 -1.55 15.40
N GLY A 187 21.04 -0.29 15.81
CA GLY A 187 21.96 0.73 15.26
C GLY A 187 21.38 1.48 14.06
N LEU A 188 20.06 1.62 13.97
CA LEU A 188 19.42 2.47 12.95
C LEU A 188 19.94 3.92 13.11
N PRO A 189 20.58 4.51 12.09
CA PRO A 189 21.13 5.86 12.22
C PRO A 189 20.04 6.94 12.26
N GLU A 190 20.32 8.06 12.95
CA GLU A 190 19.34 9.14 13.13
C GLU A 190 19.04 9.92 11.85
N ASP A 191 20.06 10.18 11.04
CA ASP A 191 19.91 10.81 9.73
C ASP A 191 20.08 9.74 8.64
N LYS A 192 18.96 9.41 7.97
CA LYS A 192 19.00 8.64 6.73
C LYS A 192 18.43 9.46 5.59
N ARG A 193 19.37 9.87 4.75
CA ARG A 193 19.14 10.08 3.33
C ARG A 193 19.65 8.86 2.57
N PHE A 194 18.89 8.38 1.59
CA PHE A 194 19.30 7.35 0.65
C PHE A 194 19.52 7.99 -0.71
N ASN A 195 20.75 7.93 -1.24
CA ASN A 195 21.14 8.59 -2.49
C ASN A 195 20.74 10.08 -2.54
N GLY A 196 20.96 10.81 -1.43
CA GLY A 196 20.59 12.23 -1.29
C GLY A 196 19.11 12.50 -1.00
N LYS A 197 18.23 11.49 -1.12
CA LYS A 197 16.77 11.58 -0.92
C LYS A 197 16.36 11.16 0.50
N LYS A 198 15.23 11.66 0.99
CA LYS A 198 14.73 11.30 2.33
C LYS A 198 14.37 9.81 2.35
N ALA A 199 14.85 9.08 3.35
CA ALA A 199 14.47 7.69 3.59
C ALA A 199 12.99 7.52 3.93
N LEU A 200 12.45 8.52 4.62
CA LEU A 200 11.09 8.55 5.11
C LEU A 200 10.11 8.68 3.93
N CYS A 201 9.09 7.80 3.88
CA CYS A 201 8.10 7.76 2.81
C CYS A 201 6.69 8.12 3.31
N GLU A 202 5.86 8.71 2.45
CA GLU A 202 4.43 8.89 2.75
C GLU A 202 3.66 7.57 2.58
N ALA A 203 4.12 6.69 1.70
CA ALA A 203 3.53 5.39 1.36
C ALA A 203 2.05 5.41 0.91
N SER A 204 1.49 6.55 0.52
CA SER A 204 0.08 6.61 0.08
C SER A 204 -0.11 6.20 -1.38
N VAL A 205 0.98 6.20 -2.16
CA VAL A 205 1.05 5.63 -3.51
C VAL A 205 2.35 4.82 -3.61
N ILE A 206 2.24 3.55 -4.01
CA ILE A 206 3.38 2.64 -4.17
C ILE A 206 3.28 2.01 -5.55
N VAL A 207 4.28 2.23 -6.39
CA VAL A 207 4.37 1.65 -7.74
C VAL A 207 5.46 0.60 -7.72
N ARG A 208 5.20 -0.63 -8.15
CA ARG A 208 6.17 -1.72 -8.01
C ARG A 208 6.14 -2.68 -9.19
N LYS A 209 7.33 -3.17 -9.52
CA LYS A 209 7.55 -4.38 -10.31
C LYS A 209 7.68 -5.57 -9.36
N HIS A 210 7.00 -6.65 -9.64
CA HIS A 210 7.08 -7.89 -8.88
C HIS A 210 8.33 -8.67 -9.27
N THR A 211 9.31 -8.69 -8.36
CA THR A 211 10.57 -9.43 -8.47
C THR A 211 10.81 -10.16 -7.14
N PRO A 212 11.68 -11.19 -7.08
CA PRO A 212 11.99 -11.84 -5.82
C PRO A 212 12.46 -10.87 -4.72
N LEU A 213 13.26 -9.86 -5.09
CA LEU A 213 13.78 -8.86 -4.15
C LEU A 213 12.69 -7.90 -3.65
N THR A 214 11.85 -7.37 -4.55
CA THR A 214 10.76 -6.48 -4.15
C THR A 214 9.70 -7.22 -3.34
N ASN A 215 9.42 -8.48 -3.64
CA ASN A 215 8.49 -9.32 -2.88
C ASN A 215 9.04 -9.60 -1.47
N LEU A 216 10.32 -9.96 -1.33
CA LEU A 216 10.98 -10.09 -0.02
C LEU A 216 10.92 -8.79 0.78
N LEU A 217 11.24 -7.65 0.16
CA LEU A 217 11.17 -6.34 0.80
C LEU A 217 9.77 -6.06 1.36
N MET A 218 8.71 -6.30 0.56
CA MET A 218 7.34 -6.09 1.01
C MET A 218 6.93 -7.05 2.13
N CYS A 219 7.42 -8.29 2.13
CA CYS A 219 7.13 -9.27 3.19
C CYS A 219 7.80 -8.90 4.51
N VAL A 220 9.08 -8.51 4.48
CA VAL A 220 9.77 -8.05 5.69
C VAL A 220 9.13 -6.77 6.20
N TRP A 221 8.72 -5.86 5.31
CA TRP A 221 7.99 -4.66 5.70
C TRP A 221 6.64 -4.95 6.36
N PHE A 222 5.87 -5.90 5.80
CA PHE A 222 4.62 -6.34 6.41
C PHE A 222 4.85 -6.96 7.79
N ASN A 223 5.84 -7.83 7.94
CA ASN A 223 6.17 -8.45 9.23
C ASN A 223 6.54 -7.40 10.29
N GLU A 224 7.29 -6.38 9.88
CA GLU A 224 7.69 -5.29 10.76
C GLU A 224 6.50 -4.44 11.24
N VAL A 225 5.55 -4.21 10.34
CA VAL A 225 4.29 -3.49 10.61
C VAL A 225 3.37 -4.29 11.53
N VAL A 226 3.31 -5.62 11.38
CA VAL A 226 2.56 -6.51 12.28
C VAL A 226 3.22 -6.60 13.66
N ARG A 227 4.56 -6.60 13.71
CA ARG A 227 5.31 -6.73 14.97
C ARG A 227 5.19 -5.50 15.86
N PHE A 228 5.14 -4.31 15.28
CA PHE A 228 5.15 -3.05 16.02
C PHE A 228 3.92 -2.22 15.68
N THR A 229 4.11 -1.01 15.15
CA THR A 229 3.02 -0.09 14.82
C THR A 229 2.68 -0.15 13.34
N SER A 230 1.42 0.12 13.00
CA SER A 230 0.93 0.19 11.62
C SER A 230 1.43 1.43 10.82
N ARG A 231 2.44 2.13 11.36
CA ARG A 231 2.97 3.39 10.82
C ARG A 231 4.09 3.13 9.83
N ASP A 232 3.72 3.21 8.55
CA ASP A 232 4.59 3.01 7.39
C ASP A 232 5.89 3.83 7.49
N GLN A 233 5.79 5.07 7.99
CA GLN A 233 6.92 5.99 8.11
C GLN A 233 7.99 5.49 9.11
N LEU A 234 7.63 4.65 10.09
CA LEU A 234 8.58 4.11 11.06
C LEU A 234 9.25 2.83 10.55
N SER A 235 8.45 1.91 10.00
CA SER A 235 8.92 0.59 9.59
C SER A 235 9.64 0.58 8.24
N PHE A 236 9.19 1.37 7.26
CA PHE A 236 9.76 1.32 5.91
C PHE A 236 11.26 1.70 5.87
N PRO A 237 11.71 2.81 6.49
CA PRO A 237 13.12 3.16 6.47
C PRO A 237 14.00 2.12 7.18
N TYR A 238 13.48 1.52 8.26
CA TYR A 238 14.17 0.48 9.00
C TYR A 238 14.35 -0.77 8.14
N VAL A 239 13.30 -1.25 7.47
CA VAL A 239 13.39 -2.43 6.60
C VAL A 239 14.30 -2.18 5.39
N LEU A 240 14.21 -1.00 4.78
CA LEU A 240 15.14 -0.62 3.71
C LEU A 240 16.60 -0.68 4.18
N TRP A 241 16.86 -0.18 5.39
CA TRP A 241 18.18 -0.19 6.00
C TRP A 241 18.69 -1.59 6.32
N GLN A 242 17.86 -2.41 6.95
CA GLN A 242 18.18 -3.81 7.27
C GLN A 242 18.53 -4.62 6.02
N LEU A 243 17.71 -4.52 4.96
CA LEU A 243 17.91 -5.31 3.74
C LEU A 243 18.96 -4.72 2.79
N LYS A 244 19.52 -3.54 3.09
CA LYS A 244 20.39 -2.78 2.18
C LYS A 244 19.77 -2.62 0.79
N ALA A 245 18.44 -2.56 0.71
CA ALA A 245 17.64 -2.68 -0.51
C ALA A 245 17.55 -1.38 -1.30
N PHE A 246 18.59 -0.56 -1.29
CA PHE A 246 18.56 0.83 -1.79
C PHE A 246 18.74 0.95 -3.30
N LYS A 247 19.18 -0.12 -3.95
CA LYS A 247 19.44 -0.12 -5.39
C LYS A 247 18.10 -0.25 -6.12
N ASN A 248 17.84 0.65 -7.07
CA ASN A 248 16.66 0.65 -7.94
C ASN A 248 15.33 0.99 -7.25
N ILE A 249 15.37 1.84 -6.21
CA ILE A 249 14.17 2.46 -5.62
C ILE A 249 14.10 3.93 -6.03
N ASN A 250 12.98 4.31 -6.65
CA ASN A 250 12.67 5.68 -6.97
C ASN A 250 11.87 6.34 -5.84
N MET A 251 12.57 7.02 -4.93
CA MET A 251 11.92 7.93 -3.98
C MET A 251 11.50 9.20 -4.73
N PHE A 252 10.22 9.37 -5.05
CA PHE A 252 9.76 10.52 -5.85
C PHE A 252 9.20 11.65 -4.97
N PRO A 253 9.31 12.92 -5.39
CA PRO A 253 8.96 14.05 -4.55
C PRO A 253 7.44 14.17 -4.33
N VAL A 254 7.07 14.94 -3.29
CA VAL A 254 5.66 15.17 -2.90
C VAL A 254 4.83 15.79 -4.03
N CYS A 255 5.42 16.65 -4.87
CA CYS A 255 4.73 17.23 -6.02
C CYS A 255 4.27 16.16 -7.01
N THR A 256 5.14 15.22 -7.38
CA THR A 256 4.78 14.09 -8.24
C THR A 256 3.65 13.27 -7.62
N ARG A 257 3.68 13.02 -6.30
CA ARG A 257 2.56 12.34 -5.62
C ARG A 257 1.24 13.10 -5.78
N LYS A 258 1.25 14.43 -5.61
CA LYS A 258 0.06 15.28 -5.80
C LYS A 258 -0.42 15.30 -7.25
N ASP A 259 0.45 15.04 -8.22
CA ASP A 259 0.05 14.89 -9.61
C ASP A 259 -0.62 13.55 -9.88
N LEU A 260 -0.22 12.48 -9.18
CA LEU A 260 -0.78 11.13 -9.31
C LEU A 260 -2.18 11.00 -8.69
N VAL A 261 -2.44 11.73 -7.59
CA VAL A 261 -3.69 11.59 -6.83
C VAL A 261 -4.28 12.92 -6.38
N ASN A 262 -5.62 13.02 -6.41
CA ASN A 262 -6.32 14.05 -5.63
C ASN A 262 -6.45 13.57 -4.18
N SER A 263 -6.06 14.41 -3.23
CA SER A 263 -6.25 14.10 -1.80
C SER A 263 -7.68 14.49 -1.42
N MET A 264 -8.49 13.50 -1.04
CA MET A 264 -9.85 13.74 -0.58
C MET A 264 -9.80 13.88 0.95
N GLY A 265 -10.37 14.97 1.48
CA GLY A 265 -10.44 15.17 2.92
C GLY A 265 -11.42 14.20 3.59
N HIS A 266 -11.32 14.03 4.91
CA HIS A 266 -12.47 13.59 5.68
C HIS A 266 -13.52 14.72 5.57
N ILE A 267 -14.71 14.40 5.07
CA ILE A 267 -15.90 15.20 5.42
C ILE A 267 -16.22 14.87 6.87
#